data_AF-A0A1E4B8T6-F1
#
_entry.id   AF-A0A1E4B8T6-F1
#
_cell.length_a   1.000
_cell.length_b   1.000
_cell.length_c   1.000
_cell.angle_alpha   90.00
_cell.angle_beta   90.00
_cell.angle_gamma   90.00
#
_symmetry.space_group_name_H-M   'P 1'
#
loop_
_entity.id
_entity.type
_entity.pdbx_description
1 polymer ?
#
loop_
_entity_poly.entity_id
_entity_poly.type
_entity_poly.pdbx_seq_one_letter_code
_entity_poly.pdbx_strand_id
1 'polypeptide(L)'
;MSRSSRSAGGRHPRRPPSPGFTLVEVVVAVALLAVAALGVASTATFVARLAASARALAAATRATASVVDSLRSAPCSSLAAGSAATAAGTVRWTTTVAGATRQLHAVLTPNSGRVHAPLVEEAIIPCS
;
A
#
# COMPACT_ATOMS: atom_id res chain seq x y z
N MET A 1 -16.44 88.61 23.75
CA MET A 1 -17.56 87.85 23.13
C MET A 1 -17.10 86.41 22.93
N SER A 2 -17.83 85.48 23.53
CA SER A 2 -17.39 84.12 23.89
C SER A 2 -17.57 83.11 22.73
N ARG A 3 -16.54 82.33 22.40
CA ARG A 3 -16.66 81.19 21.48
C ARG A 3 -17.18 79.98 22.26
N SER A 4 -18.42 79.59 21.97
CA SER A 4 -19.02 78.35 22.44
C SER A 4 -18.39 77.15 21.71
N SER A 5 -17.60 76.35 22.42
CA SER A 5 -17.19 75.01 21.99
C SER A 5 -18.31 74.01 22.30
N ARG A 6 -18.97 73.50 21.26
CA ARG A 6 -19.88 72.34 21.41
C ARG A 6 -19.07 71.06 21.24
N SER A 7 -18.84 70.38 22.36
CA SER A 7 -18.53 68.96 22.39
C SER A 7 -19.76 68.17 21.95
N ALA A 8 -19.72 67.59 20.75
CA ALA A 8 -20.71 66.60 20.30
C ALA A 8 -20.06 65.22 20.42
N GLY A 9 -20.59 64.43 21.35
CA GLY A 9 -20.04 63.16 21.79
C GLY A 9 -19.84 62.13 20.68
N GLY A 10 -18.66 61.52 20.68
CA GLY A 10 -18.36 60.35 19.87
C GLY A 10 -19.27 59.18 20.27
N ARG A 11 -20.16 58.78 19.37
CA ARG A 11 -20.87 57.51 19.47
C ARG A 11 -19.85 56.38 19.35
N HIS A 12 -19.50 55.75 20.47
CA HIS A 12 -18.74 54.49 20.43
C HIS A 12 -19.56 53.45 19.66
N PRO A 13 -19.03 52.87 18.57
CA PRO A 13 -19.70 51.77 17.89
C PRO A 13 -19.81 50.61 18.88
N ARG A 14 -21.04 50.26 19.29
CA ARG A 14 -21.30 49.04 20.05
C ARG A 14 -20.89 47.88 19.15
N ARG A 15 -19.81 47.20 19.50
CA ARG A 15 -19.39 45.98 18.82
C ARG A 15 -20.58 45.00 18.89
N PRO A 16 -21.05 44.45 17.77
CA PRO A 16 -22.14 43.49 17.81
C PRO A 16 -21.73 42.32 18.73
N PRO A 17 -22.65 41.79 19.54
CA PRO A 17 -22.35 40.65 20.40
C PRO A 17 -21.82 39.51 19.53
N SER A 18 -20.61 39.06 19.81
CA SER A 18 -20.05 37.89 19.14
C SER A 18 -20.92 36.69 19.48
N PRO A 19 -21.46 35.95 18.49
CA PRO A 19 -22.21 34.75 18.78
C PRO A 19 -21.30 33.74 19.49
N GLY A 20 -21.69 33.33 20.69
CA GLY A 20 -21.04 32.25 21.43
C GLY A 20 -21.57 30.88 20.96
N PHE A 21 -20.76 29.83 21.14
CA PHE A 21 -21.17 28.46 20.84
C PHE A 21 -22.29 28.01 21.78
N THR A 22 -23.32 27.37 21.22
CA THR A 22 -24.36 26.76 22.05
C THR A 22 -23.91 25.39 22.58
N LEU A 23 -24.45 24.95 23.71
CA LEU A 23 -24.16 23.61 24.25
C LEU A 23 -24.51 22.51 23.24
N VAL A 24 -25.61 22.68 22.50
CA VAL A 24 -26.03 21.75 21.46
C VAL A 24 -24.99 21.66 20.34
N GLU A 25 -24.42 22.79 19.92
CA GLU A 25 -23.39 22.84 18.88
C GLU A 25 -22.11 22.09 19.30
N VAL A 26 -21.69 22.24 20.56
CA VAL A 26 -20.55 21.50 21.12
C VAL A 26 -20.81 20.00 21.13
N VAL A 27 -22.00 19.59 21.57
CA VAL A 27 -22.38 18.16 21.61
C VAL A 27 -22.40 17.57 20.21
N VAL A 28 -22.95 18.29 19.22
CA VAL A 28 -22.96 17.85 17.82
C VAL A 28 -21.53 17.79 17.26
N ALA A 29 -20.68 18.78 17.55
CA ALA A 29 -19.30 18.79 17.09
C ALA A 29 -18.49 17.60 17.63
N VAL A 30 -18.63 17.28 18.92
CA VAL A 30 -17.96 16.11 19.53
C VAL A 30 -18.51 14.80 18.95
N ALA A 31 -19.82 14.71 18.69
CA ALA A 31 -20.42 13.54 18.05
C ALA A 31 -19.87 13.33 16.62
N LEU A 32 -19.79 14.40 15.82
CA LEU A 32 -19.19 14.33 14.48
C LEU A 32 -17.71 13.99 14.54
N LEU A 33 -16.97 14.55 15.49
CA LEU A 33 -15.56 14.24 15.70
C LEU A 33 -15.35 12.76 16.03
N ALA A 34 -16.21 12.17 16.87
CA ALA A 34 -16.14 10.75 17.19
C ALA A 34 -16.37 9.87 15.95
N VAL A 35 -17.38 10.19 15.14
CA VAL A 35 -17.64 9.47 13.88
C VAL A 35 -16.47 9.62 12.89
N ALA A 36 -15.92 10.84 12.76
CA ALA A 36 -14.77 11.10 11.90
C ALA A 36 -13.54 10.30 12.36
N ALA A 37 -13.27 10.25 13.67
CA ALA A 37 -12.16 9.49 14.24
C ALA A 37 -12.28 7.98 13.94
N LEU A 38 -13.48 7.43 14.03
CA LEU A 38 -13.75 6.03 13.64
C LEU A 38 -13.50 5.79 12.14
N GLY A 39 -13.91 6.74 11.29
CA GLY A 39 -13.63 6.71 9.86
C GLY A 39 -12.13 6.69 9.55
N VAL A 40 -11.33 7.52 10.23
CA VAL A 40 -9.87 7.55 10.07
C VAL A 40 -9.23 6.24 10.57
N ALA A 41 -9.65 5.73 11.73
CA ALA A 41 -9.10 4.50 12.30
C ALA A 41 -9.35 3.27 11.39
N SER A 42 -10.54 3.17 10.81
CA SER A 42 -10.88 2.10 9.87
C SER A 42 -10.04 2.19 8.58
N THR A 43 -9.89 3.41 8.03
CA THR A 43 -9.05 3.66 6.84
C THR A 43 -7.59 3.32 7.10
N ALA A 44 -7.03 3.72 8.25
CA ALA A 44 -5.66 3.39 8.63
C ALA A 44 -5.44 1.87 8.71
N THR A 45 -6.40 1.15 9.31
CA THR A 45 -6.36 -0.31 9.39
C THR A 45 -6.42 -0.96 8.01
N PHE A 46 -7.28 -0.45 7.12
CA PHE A 46 -7.39 -0.92 5.75
C PHE A 46 -6.08 -0.73 4.97
N VAL A 47 -5.49 0.47 5.03
CA VAL A 47 -4.21 0.78 4.37
C VAL A 47 -3.09 -0.10 4.92
N ALA A 48 -3.04 -0.34 6.23
CA ALA A 48 -2.05 -1.23 6.84
C ALA A 48 -2.17 -2.67 6.30
N ARG A 49 -3.39 -3.19 6.17
CA ARG A 49 -3.66 -4.51 5.57
C ARG A 49 -3.23 -4.56 4.10
N LEU A 50 -3.58 -3.54 3.33
CA LEU A 50 -3.20 -3.44 1.91
C LEU A 50 -1.67 -3.41 1.74
N ALA A 51 -0.98 -2.61 2.54
CA ALA A 51 0.47 -2.53 2.52
C ALA A 51 1.13 -3.84 2.94
N ALA A 52 0.55 -4.59 3.89
CA ALA A 52 1.05 -5.92 4.25
C ALA A 52 0.91 -6.92 3.09
N SER A 53 -0.23 -6.92 2.39
CA SER A 53 -0.43 -7.76 1.20
C SER A 53 0.52 -7.40 0.06
N ALA A 54 0.72 -6.10 -0.19
CA ALA A 54 1.66 -5.63 -1.21
C ALA A 54 3.11 -6.05 -0.91
N ARG A 55 3.54 -5.98 0.36
CA ARG A 55 4.86 -6.46 0.78
C ARG A 55 5.01 -7.97 0.59
N ALA A 56 3.98 -8.75 0.91
CA ALA A 56 3.99 -10.20 0.70
C ALA A 56 4.11 -10.54 -0.79
N LEU A 57 3.36 -9.85 -1.65
CA LEU A 57 3.47 -10.01 -3.10
C LEU A 57 4.85 -9.62 -3.62
N ALA A 58 5.41 -8.49 -3.17
CA ALA A 58 6.74 -8.06 -3.57
C ALA A 58 7.87 -8.98 -3.07
N ALA A 59 7.66 -9.68 -1.95
CA ALA A 59 8.58 -10.72 -1.49
C ALA A 59 8.48 -11.97 -2.35
N ALA A 60 7.26 -12.40 -2.68
CA ALA A 60 6.98 -13.50 -3.59
C ALA A 60 7.60 -13.28 -4.99
N THR A 61 7.38 -12.13 -5.60
CA THR A 61 7.93 -11.81 -6.93
C THR A 61 9.46 -11.82 -6.94
N ARG A 62 10.09 -11.22 -5.92
CA ARG A 62 11.55 -11.23 -5.79
C ARG A 62 12.12 -12.63 -5.57
N ALA A 63 11.42 -13.47 -4.80
CA ALA A 63 11.84 -14.85 -4.57
C ALA A 63 11.74 -15.70 -5.84
N THR A 64 10.68 -15.55 -6.64
CA THR A 64 10.59 -16.25 -7.94
C THR A 64 11.66 -15.75 -8.89
N ALA A 65 11.82 -14.43 -9.01
CA ALA A 65 12.80 -13.82 -9.90
C ALA A 65 14.23 -14.24 -9.56
N SER A 66 14.60 -14.32 -8.27
CA SER A 66 15.95 -14.77 -7.88
C SER A 66 16.21 -16.24 -8.23
N VAL A 67 15.19 -17.10 -8.12
CA VAL A 67 15.30 -18.50 -8.56
C VAL A 67 15.44 -18.55 -10.08
N VAL A 68 14.61 -17.85 -10.84
CA VAL A 68 14.69 -17.82 -12.31
C VAL A 68 16.03 -17.26 -12.77
N ASP A 69 16.54 -16.21 -12.14
CA ASP A 69 17.85 -15.63 -12.46
C ASP A 69 19.00 -16.62 -12.20
N SER A 70 18.94 -17.36 -11.08
CA SER A 70 19.91 -18.42 -10.80
C SER A 70 19.88 -19.51 -11.88
N LEU A 71 18.69 -19.88 -12.37
CA LEU A 71 18.53 -20.86 -13.44
C LEU A 71 19.02 -20.33 -14.79
N ARG A 72 18.90 -19.02 -15.05
CA ARG A 72 19.46 -18.38 -16.26
C ARG A 72 20.99 -18.38 -16.26
N SER A 73 21.61 -18.34 -15.09
CA SER A 73 23.08 -18.40 -14.95
C SER A 73 23.64 -19.83 -15.02
N ALA A 74 22.80 -20.85 -14.90
CA ALA A 74 23.21 -22.25 -14.92
C ALA A 74 23.44 -22.74 -16.38
N PRO A 75 24.42 -23.63 -16.61
CA PRO A 75 24.66 -24.19 -17.94
C PRO A 75 23.46 -25.04 -18.41
N CYS A 76 23.12 -24.96 -19.69
CA CYS A 76 21.97 -25.69 -20.25
C CYS A 76 21.98 -27.22 -20.04
N SER A 77 23.14 -27.82 -19.80
CA SER A 77 23.27 -29.24 -19.46
C SER A 77 22.77 -29.57 -18.04
N SER A 78 22.83 -28.61 -17.10
CA SER A 78 22.37 -28.79 -15.72
C SER A 78 20.95 -28.29 -15.48
N LEU A 79 20.31 -27.64 -16.47
CA LEU A 79 18.93 -27.19 -16.37
C LEU A 79 17.96 -28.39 -16.42
N ALA A 80 17.43 -28.73 -15.26
CA ALA A 80 16.38 -29.73 -15.08
C ALA A 80 15.21 -29.15 -14.29
N ALA A 81 14.06 -29.83 -14.37
CA ALA A 81 12.91 -29.53 -13.51
C ALA A 81 13.28 -29.72 -12.03
N GLY A 82 12.73 -28.88 -11.16
CA GLY A 82 13.10 -28.87 -9.76
C GLY A 82 12.26 -27.96 -8.90
N SER A 83 12.70 -27.77 -7.65
CA SER A 83 12.08 -26.85 -6.70
C SER A 83 13.10 -26.28 -5.74
N ALA A 84 12.85 -25.05 -5.29
CA ALA A 84 13.64 -24.37 -4.27
C ALA A 84 12.71 -23.81 -3.18
N ALA A 85 13.12 -23.99 -1.93
CA ALA A 85 12.48 -23.31 -0.81
C ALA A 85 13.01 -21.87 -0.71
N THR A 86 12.10 -20.93 -0.50
CA THR A 86 12.40 -19.51 -0.32
C THR A 86 11.68 -18.98 0.91
N ALA A 87 12.03 -17.78 1.36
CA ALA A 87 11.32 -17.13 2.46
C ALA A 87 9.81 -16.90 2.16
N ALA A 88 9.44 -16.72 0.89
CA ALA A 88 8.07 -16.45 0.46
C ALA A 88 7.24 -17.71 0.15
N GLY A 89 7.86 -18.89 0.15
CA GLY A 89 7.22 -20.15 -0.23
C GLY A 89 8.14 -21.04 -1.07
N THR A 90 7.54 -22.00 -1.76
CA THR A 90 8.28 -22.94 -2.61
C THR A 90 8.10 -22.58 -4.07
N VAL A 91 9.22 -22.34 -4.77
CA VAL A 91 9.22 -22.18 -6.22
C VAL A 91 9.46 -23.55 -6.84
N ARG A 92 8.59 -23.97 -7.74
CA ARG A 92 8.73 -25.20 -8.53
C ARG A 92 8.81 -24.85 -10.00
N TRP A 93 9.75 -25.42 -10.73
CA TRP A 93 9.90 -25.17 -12.16
C TRP A 93 9.99 -26.44 -12.97
N THR A 94 9.56 -26.33 -14.22
CA THR A 94 9.72 -27.35 -15.26
C THR A 94 10.51 -26.77 -16.41
N THR A 95 11.34 -27.60 -17.03
CA THR A 95 12.12 -27.26 -18.22
C THR A 95 11.63 -28.05 -19.42
N THR A 96 11.33 -27.40 -20.53
CA THR A 96 11.08 -28.04 -21.83
C THR A 96 12.15 -27.62 -22.83
N VAL A 97 12.60 -28.55 -23.66
CA VAL A 97 13.62 -28.27 -24.69
C VAL A 97 12.90 -27.89 -25.98
N ALA A 98 13.30 -26.77 -26.59
CA ALA A 98 12.76 -26.26 -27.84
C ALA A 98 13.91 -25.82 -28.76
N GLY A 99 14.45 -26.76 -29.54
CA GLY A 99 15.61 -26.51 -30.43
C GLY A 99 16.86 -26.14 -29.63
N ALA A 100 17.45 -24.97 -29.94
CA ALA A 100 18.60 -24.41 -29.23
C ALA A 100 18.21 -23.59 -27.98
N THR A 101 16.98 -23.76 -27.47
CA THR A 101 16.51 -23.05 -26.28
C THR A 101 15.91 -24.00 -25.26
N ARG A 102 15.93 -23.61 -23.98
CA ARG A 102 15.15 -24.23 -22.91
C ARG A 102 14.09 -23.25 -22.42
N GLN A 103 12.84 -23.68 -22.45
CA GLN A 103 11.74 -22.94 -21.83
C GLN A 103 11.63 -23.37 -20.37
N LEU A 104 11.56 -22.39 -19.48
CA LEU A 104 11.30 -22.54 -18.06
C LEU A 104 9.89 -22.04 -17.76
N HIS A 105 9.14 -22.86 -17.03
CA HIS A 105 7.87 -22.48 -16.45
C HIS A 105 8.00 -22.65 -14.93
N ALA A 106 8.05 -21.54 -14.20
CA ALA A 106 8.24 -21.49 -12.76
C ALA A 106 6.93 -21.04 -12.06
N VAL A 107 6.56 -21.76 -11.00
CA VAL A 107 5.36 -21.48 -10.20
C VAL A 107 5.78 -21.37 -8.74
N LEU A 108 5.45 -20.25 -8.11
CA LEU A 108 5.58 -20.07 -6.68
C LEU A 108 4.28 -20.49 -5.99
N THR A 109 4.39 -21.42 -5.05
CA THR A 109 3.35 -21.70 -4.05
C THR A 109 3.66 -20.88 -2.79
N PRO A 110 2.89 -19.82 -2.49
CA PRO A 110 3.14 -18.97 -1.33
C PRO A 110 2.91 -19.73 -0.03
N ASN A 111 3.72 -19.45 0.99
CA ASN A 111 3.50 -19.95 2.35
C ASN A 111 2.62 -19.01 3.20
N SER A 112 2.18 -17.89 2.64
CA SER A 112 1.37 -16.88 3.33
C SER A 112 -0.06 -16.85 2.80
N GLY A 113 -1.05 -16.81 3.69
CA GLY A 113 -2.46 -16.63 3.31
C GLY A 113 -2.81 -15.22 2.79
N ARG A 114 -1.81 -14.35 2.57
CA ARG A 114 -2.00 -13.00 2.02
C ARG A 114 -1.89 -12.98 0.49
N VAL A 115 -1.19 -13.97 -0.08
CA VAL A 115 -1.03 -14.14 -1.53
C VAL A 115 -1.93 -15.32 -1.93
N HIS A 116 -3.04 -15.02 -2.59
CA HIS A 116 -4.09 -16.01 -2.87
C HIS A 116 -3.91 -16.72 -4.23
N ALA A 117 -3.15 -16.11 -5.14
CA ALA A 117 -2.87 -16.68 -6.45
C ALA A 117 -1.41 -17.16 -6.52
N PRO A 118 -1.15 -18.35 -7.09
CA PRO A 118 0.20 -18.76 -7.41
C PRO A 118 0.81 -17.78 -8.42
N LEU A 119 2.08 -17.43 -8.21
CA LEU A 119 2.81 -16.55 -9.12
C LEU A 119 3.47 -17.42 -10.19
N VAL A 120 3.18 -17.16 -11.46
CA VAL A 120 3.72 -17.91 -12.59
C VAL A 120 4.68 -17.02 -13.37
N GLU A 121 5.86 -17.53 -13.67
CA GLU A 121 6.87 -16.86 -14.49
C GLU A 121 7.35 -17.82 -15.58
N GLU A 122 7.37 -17.32 -16.83
CA GLU A 122 7.93 -18.02 -17.98
C GLU A 122 9.24 -17.35 -18.41
N ALA A 123 10.25 -18.16 -18.73
CA ALA A 123 11.52 -17.67 -19.24
C ALA A 123 12.03 -18.57 -20.38
N ILE A 124 12.70 -17.96 -21.36
CA ILE A 124 13.37 -18.67 -22.45
C ILE A 124 14.87 -18.48 -22.28
N ILE A 125 15.60 -19.60 -22.19
CA ILE A 125 17.05 -19.61 -22.02
C ILE A 125 17.67 -20.11 -23.33
N PRO A 126 18.46 -19.27 -24.03
CA PRO A 126 19.22 -19.71 -25.18
C PRO A 126 20.37 -20.62 -24.72
N CYS A 127 20.50 -21.77 -25.38
CA CYS A 127 21.58 -22.72 -25.19
C CYS A 127 22.51 -22.62 -26.39
N SER A 128 23.59 -21.85 -26.25
CA SER A 128 24.68 -21.73 -27.24
C SER A 128 25.78 -22.74 -26.98
#